data_AF-A0A9P7JJN3-F1
#
_entry.id   AF-A0A9P7JJN3-F1
#
_cell.length_a   1.000
_cell.length_b   1.000
_cell.length_c   1.000
_cell.angle_alpha   90.00
_cell.angle_beta   90.00
_cell.angle_gamma   90.00
#
_symmetry.space_group_name_H-M   'P 1'
#
loop_
_entity.id
_entity.type
_entity.pdbx_description
1 polymer ?
#
loop_
_entity_poly.entity_id
_entity_poly.type
_entity_poly.pdbx_seq_one_letter_code
_entity_poly.pdbx_strand_id
1 'polypeptide(L)'
;MDLIPFIGRDDHNHTTDCKLFWSDDVPRMAKELEVYLNPGAEQALEDFKQSRKYADSDIDHIAVCSAWSNKDDNRQLSRARELSSQNTELFQARLVGLGHDAKDVERMFEYHHYGVLDKELTGARWKRLIPKVERKLAELQEEWRLENQRKAIIPPQNFLKLCDVAEFIKSPPTEDKESDIYVFAEGFPDARYHDTTKPRNRRP
;
A
#
# COMPACT_ATOMS: atom_id res chain seq x y z
N MET A 1 12.87 28.76 -8.97
CA MET A 1 11.56 28.86 -9.64
C MET A 1 10.60 28.33 -8.60
N ASP A 2 10.09 29.25 -7.79
CA ASP A 2 9.50 28.90 -6.50
C ASP A 2 8.01 29.21 -6.57
N LEU A 3 7.18 28.28 -6.09
CA LEU A 3 5.74 28.46 -6.02
C LEU A 3 5.38 29.06 -4.67
N ILE A 4 4.66 30.19 -4.70
CA ILE A 4 4.16 30.86 -3.51
C ILE A 4 2.68 30.49 -3.34
N PRO A 5 2.28 29.96 -2.17
CA PRO A 5 0.88 29.72 -1.88
C PRO A 5 0.14 31.04 -1.67
N PHE A 6 -1.00 31.21 -2.33
CA PHE A 6 -1.92 32.29 -2.06
C PHE A 6 -2.81 31.93 -0.89
N ILE A 7 -2.57 32.59 0.23
CA ILE A 7 -3.45 32.52 1.41
C ILE A 7 -4.48 33.63 1.25
N GLY A 8 -5.60 33.30 0.60
CA GLY A 8 -6.78 34.15 0.66
C GLY A 8 -7.26 34.21 2.10
N ARG A 9 -7.44 35.42 2.64
CA ARG A 9 -8.10 35.61 3.94
C ARG A 9 -9.61 35.46 3.74
N ASP A 10 -10.04 34.24 3.45
CA ASP A 10 -11.46 33.87 3.47
C ASP A 10 -11.71 33.12 4.77
N ASP A 11 -12.34 33.81 5.72
CA ASP A 11 -12.44 33.34 7.11
C ASP A 11 -13.36 32.12 7.29
N HIS A 12 -14.10 31.66 6.26
CA HIS A 12 -15.15 30.64 6.43
C HIS A 12 -15.29 29.63 5.28
N ASN A 13 -14.31 28.72 5.07
CA ASN A 13 -14.56 27.31 4.73
C ASN A 13 -13.25 26.54 4.53
N HIS A 14 -13.05 25.47 5.31
CA HIS A 14 -11.86 24.61 5.25
C HIS A 14 -11.95 23.55 4.15
N THR A 15 -12.05 23.98 2.89
CA THR A 15 -11.76 23.11 1.74
C THR A 15 -10.64 23.73 0.91
N THR A 16 -9.46 23.14 1.09
CA THR A 16 -8.13 23.63 0.74
C THR A 16 -7.83 23.48 -0.75
N ASP A 17 -8.28 24.42 -1.57
CA ASP A 17 -7.67 24.68 -2.87
C ASP A 17 -6.63 25.79 -2.71
N CYS A 18 -5.42 25.41 -2.27
CA CYS A 18 -4.30 26.34 -2.23
C CYS A 18 -3.91 26.72 -3.66
N LYS A 19 -4.35 27.89 -4.13
CA LYS A 19 -3.87 28.44 -5.41
C LYS A 19 -2.38 28.75 -5.27
N LEU A 20 -1.56 28.12 -6.09
CA LEU A 20 -0.12 28.38 -6.15
C LEU A 20 0.15 29.32 -7.31
N PHE A 21 1.00 30.32 -7.07
CA PHE A 21 1.49 31.24 -8.10
C PHE A 21 3.00 31.14 -8.20
N TRP A 22 3.55 31.32 -9.39
CA TRP A 22 4.99 31.46 -9.56
C TRP A 22 5.45 32.77 -8.93
N SER A 23 6.51 32.72 -8.11
CA SER A 23 7.09 33.89 -7.44
C SER A 23 7.35 35.06 -8.38
N ASP A 24 7.81 34.74 -9.59
CA ASP A 24 8.23 35.71 -10.60
C ASP A 24 7.04 36.30 -11.36
N ASP A 25 5.90 35.60 -11.36
CA ASP A 25 4.68 36.04 -12.01
C ASP A 25 3.91 37.04 -11.15
N VAL A 26 3.99 36.94 -9.82
CA VAL A 26 3.29 37.85 -8.89
C VAL A 26 3.64 39.33 -9.12
N PRO A 27 4.92 39.76 -9.12
CA PRO A 27 5.24 41.17 -9.37
C PRO A 27 4.91 41.61 -10.79
N ARG A 28 5.00 40.70 -11.78
CA ARG A 28 4.62 40.98 -13.17
C ARG A 28 3.12 41.24 -13.30
N MET A 29 2.30 40.36 -12.70
CA MET A 29 0.84 40.51 -12.68
C MET A 29 0.41 41.74 -11.88
N ALA A 30 1.08 42.06 -10.76
CA ALA A 30 0.80 43.29 -10.00
C ALA A 30 1.03 44.55 -10.84
N LYS A 31 2.14 44.59 -11.59
CA LYS A 31 2.45 45.69 -12.51
C LYS A 31 1.47 45.80 -13.68
N GLU A 32 1.03 44.65 -14.22
CA GLU A 32 -0.03 44.63 -15.23
C GLU A 32 -1.36 45.14 -14.64
N LEU A 33 -1.67 44.79 -13.38
CA LEU A 33 -2.91 45.20 -12.70
C LEU A 33 -3.00 46.70 -12.45
N GLU A 34 -1.87 47.36 -12.14
CA GLU A 34 -1.78 48.81 -11.92
C GLU A 34 -2.31 49.62 -13.12
N VAL A 35 -2.16 49.09 -14.35
CA VAL A 35 -2.65 49.74 -15.57
C VAL A 35 -4.17 49.88 -15.55
N TYR A 36 -4.88 48.92 -14.94
CA TYR A 36 -6.34 48.87 -14.92
C TYR A 36 -6.99 49.57 -13.73
N LEU A 37 -6.21 50.06 -12.76
CA LEU A 37 -6.71 50.82 -11.60
C LEU A 37 -6.90 52.31 -11.90
N ASN A 38 -6.48 52.78 -13.09
CA ASN A 38 -6.63 54.18 -13.50
C ASN A 38 -8.03 54.47 -14.07
N PRO A 39 -8.62 55.67 -13.84
CA PRO A 39 -9.88 56.07 -14.45
C PRO A 39 -9.81 56.03 -15.99
N GLY A 40 -10.77 55.36 -16.63
CA GLY A 40 -10.82 55.23 -18.10
C GLY A 40 -10.17 53.94 -18.66
N ALA A 41 -9.80 52.98 -17.81
CA ALA A 41 -9.16 51.73 -18.21
C ALA A 41 -10.10 50.64 -18.79
N GLU A 42 -11.35 50.97 -19.12
CA GLU A 42 -12.34 50.02 -19.64
C GLU A 42 -11.87 49.33 -20.93
N GLN A 43 -11.27 50.09 -21.85
CA GLN A 43 -10.73 49.54 -23.09
C GLN A 43 -9.56 48.58 -22.82
N ALA A 44 -8.66 48.95 -21.91
CA ALA A 44 -7.51 48.12 -21.55
C ALA A 44 -7.97 46.80 -20.91
N LEU A 45 -9.02 46.84 -20.07
CA LEU A 45 -9.60 45.65 -19.46
C LEU A 45 -10.21 44.71 -20.51
N GLU A 46 -10.93 45.24 -21.51
CA GLU A 46 -11.46 44.40 -22.58
C GLU A 46 -10.38 43.83 -23.49
N ASP A 47 -9.34 44.60 -23.82
CA ASP A 47 -8.18 44.10 -24.56
C ASP A 47 -7.49 42.95 -23.80
N PHE A 48 -7.39 43.08 -22.47
CA PHE A 48 -6.85 42.03 -21.60
C PHE A 48 -7.71 40.76 -21.61
N LYS A 49 -9.04 40.88 -21.41
CA LYS A 49 -9.96 39.73 -21.50
C LYS A 49 -9.86 39.05 -22.86
N GLN A 50 -9.79 39.83 -23.93
CA GLN A 50 -9.65 39.33 -25.29
C GLN A 50 -8.29 38.65 -25.51
N SER A 51 -7.22 39.15 -24.90
CA SER A 51 -5.89 38.51 -24.94
C SER A 51 -5.88 37.14 -24.25
N ARG A 52 -6.73 36.95 -23.23
CA ARG A 52 -6.87 35.70 -22.47
C ARG A 52 -8.05 34.83 -22.90
N LYS A 53 -8.68 35.12 -24.05
CA LYS A 53 -9.82 34.34 -24.56
C LYS A 53 -9.52 32.84 -24.78
N TYR A 54 -8.25 32.46 -24.82
CA TYR A 54 -7.80 31.07 -24.94
C TYR A 54 -7.39 30.44 -23.61
N ALA A 55 -7.36 31.18 -22.50
CA ALA A 55 -6.95 30.65 -21.20
C ALA A 55 -7.84 29.48 -20.75
N ASP A 56 -9.14 29.56 -20.99
CA ASP A 56 -10.06 28.46 -20.68
C ASP A 56 -9.76 27.23 -21.56
N SER A 57 -9.45 27.44 -22.84
CA SER A 57 -9.03 26.36 -23.74
C SER A 57 -7.69 25.73 -23.32
N ASP A 58 -6.76 26.52 -22.80
CA ASP A 58 -5.49 26.03 -22.28
C ASP A 58 -5.71 25.20 -21.00
N ILE A 59 -6.59 25.65 -20.11
CA ILE A 59 -6.99 24.91 -18.89
C ILE A 59 -7.63 23.57 -19.26
N ASP A 60 -8.56 23.56 -20.20
CA ASP A 60 -9.19 22.33 -20.69
C ASP A 60 -8.16 21.39 -21.32
N HIS A 61 -7.19 21.93 -22.06
CA HIS A 61 -6.12 21.14 -22.68
C HIS A 61 -5.17 20.54 -21.64
N ILE A 62 -4.89 21.24 -20.54
CA ILE A 62 -4.10 20.70 -19.42
C ILE A 62 -4.77 19.43 -18.89
N ALA A 63 -6.09 19.41 -18.72
CA ALA A 63 -6.80 18.22 -18.25
C ALA A 63 -6.62 17.02 -19.21
N VAL A 64 -6.66 17.26 -20.52
CA VAL A 64 -6.38 16.24 -21.54
C VAL A 64 -4.95 15.71 -21.42
N CYS A 65 -3.96 16.61 -21.32
CA CYS A 65 -2.55 16.24 -21.15
C CYS A 65 -2.32 15.44 -19.86
N SER A 66 -2.91 15.85 -18.74
CA SER A 66 -2.85 15.11 -17.47
C SER A 66 -3.47 13.72 -17.60
N ALA A 67 -4.62 13.59 -18.27
CA ALA A 67 -5.24 12.29 -18.51
C ALA A 67 -4.36 11.38 -19.38
N TRP A 68 -3.69 11.93 -20.40
CA TRP A 68 -2.74 11.18 -21.21
C TRP A 68 -1.51 10.75 -20.43
N SER A 69 -0.92 11.64 -19.64
CA SER A 69 0.22 11.30 -18.76
C SER A 69 -0.14 10.17 -17.81
N ASN A 70 -1.26 10.29 -17.11
CA ASN A 70 -1.75 9.25 -16.21
C ASN A 70 -1.99 7.92 -16.93
N LYS A 71 -2.52 7.95 -18.16
CA LYS A 71 -2.74 6.74 -18.95
C LYS A 71 -1.43 6.08 -19.37
N ASP A 72 -0.42 6.86 -19.75
CA ASP A 72 0.89 6.33 -20.11
C ASP A 72 1.62 5.76 -18.90
N ASP A 73 1.60 6.46 -17.76
CA ASP A 73 2.17 5.98 -16.50
C ASP A 73 1.55 4.63 -16.09
N ASN A 74 0.22 4.53 -16.16
CA ASN A 74 -0.49 3.28 -15.90
C ASN A 74 -0.07 2.17 -16.88
N ARG A 75 0.08 2.49 -18.17
CA ARG A 75 0.53 1.53 -19.18
C ARG A 75 1.95 1.04 -18.89
N GLN A 76 2.87 1.93 -18.51
CA GLN A 76 4.23 1.58 -18.14
C GLN A 76 4.24 0.69 -16.89
N LEU A 77 3.46 1.04 -15.87
CA LEU A 77 3.33 0.26 -14.65
C LEU A 77 2.77 -1.14 -14.92
N SER A 78 1.74 -1.26 -15.76
CA SER A 78 1.19 -2.56 -16.17
C SER A 78 2.23 -3.43 -16.89
N ARG A 79 3.00 -2.86 -17.83
CA ARG A 79 4.08 -3.58 -18.52
C ARG A 79 5.18 -4.05 -17.56
N ALA A 80 5.58 -3.20 -16.61
CA ALA A 80 6.56 -3.56 -15.60
C ALA A 80 6.06 -4.69 -14.69
N ARG A 81 4.78 -4.68 -14.32
CA ARG A 81 4.14 -5.77 -13.55
C ARG A 81 4.14 -7.08 -14.33
N GLU A 82 3.71 -7.05 -15.58
CA GLU A 82 3.67 -8.24 -16.44
C GLU A 82 5.07 -8.85 -16.62
N LEU A 83 6.07 -8.01 -16.90
CA LEU A 83 7.47 -8.44 -17.00
C LEU A 83 7.98 -9.02 -15.68
N SER A 84 7.62 -8.41 -14.55
CA SER A 84 7.98 -8.92 -13.22
C SER A 84 7.36 -10.29 -12.93
N SER A 85 6.10 -10.50 -13.30
CA SER A 85 5.43 -11.80 -13.18
C SER A 85 6.12 -12.87 -14.04
N GLN A 86 6.36 -12.59 -15.33
CA GLN A 86 7.07 -13.50 -16.24
C GLN A 86 8.47 -13.84 -15.72
N ASN A 87 9.21 -12.83 -15.25
CA ASN A 87 10.54 -13.05 -14.69
C ASN A 87 10.49 -13.87 -13.41
N THR A 88 9.46 -13.69 -12.56
CA THR A 88 9.28 -14.47 -11.34
C THR A 88 9.10 -15.95 -11.68
N GLU A 89 8.21 -16.28 -12.62
CA GLU A 89 8.00 -17.66 -13.08
C GLU A 89 9.28 -18.28 -13.65
N LEU A 90 9.98 -17.55 -14.53
CA LEU A 90 11.26 -18.00 -15.11
C LEU A 90 12.34 -18.20 -14.04
N PHE A 91 12.38 -17.33 -13.03
CA PHE A 91 13.36 -17.42 -11.96
C PHE A 91 13.09 -18.62 -11.05
N GLN A 92 11.82 -18.83 -10.66
CA GLN A 92 11.39 -19.99 -9.88
C GLN A 92 11.70 -21.29 -10.62
N ALA A 93 11.33 -21.40 -11.90
CA ALA A 93 11.60 -22.57 -12.73
C ALA A 93 13.11 -22.89 -12.81
N ARG A 94 13.96 -21.87 -12.92
CA ARG A 94 15.41 -22.06 -12.92
C ARG A 94 15.96 -22.51 -11.57
N LEU A 95 15.45 -21.99 -10.45
CA LEU A 95 15.86 -22.45 -9.11
C LEU A 95 15.47 -23.91 -8.89
N VAL A 96 14.25 -24.29 -9.25
CA VAL A 96 13.81 -25.69 -9.19
C VAL A 96 14.67 -26.57 -10.11
N GLY A 97 15.01 -26.08 -11.30
CA GLY A 97 15.94 -26.76 -12.21
C GLY A 97 17.37 -26.92 -11.68
N LEU A 98 17.78 -26.11 -10.70
CA LEU A 98 19.05 -26.27 -9.97
C LEU A 98 18.96 -27.28 -8.81
N GLY A 99 17.77 -27.82 -8.52
CA GLY A 99 17.54 -28.82 -7.48
C GLY A 99 16.97 -28.26 -6.17
N HIS A 100 16.60 -26.99 -6.11
CA HIS A 100 15.92 -26.41 -4.95
C HIS A 100 14.47 -26.94 -4.83
N ASP A 101 13.98 -27.11 -3.60
CA ASP A 101 12.60 -27.57 -3.36
C ASP A 101 11.58 -26.56 -3.88
N ALA A 102 10.58 -27.03 -4.62
CA ALA A 102 9.61 -26.17 -5.27
C ALA A 102 8.74 -25.38 -4.28
N LYS A 103 8.39 -25.97 -3.11
CA LYS A 103 7.57 -25.30 -2.10
C LYS A 103 8.38 -24.22 -1.39
N ASP A 104 9.65 -24.49 -1.10
CA ASP A 104 10.53 -23.50 -0.49
C ASP A 104 10.73 -22.30 -1.43
N VAL A 105 10.93 -22.57 -2.73
CA VAL A 105 11.04 -21.52 -3.74
C VAL A 105 9.75 -20.73 -3.86
N GLU A 106 8.59 -21.38 -3.99
CA GLU A 106 7.27 -20.71 -4.05
C GLU A 106 7.05 -19.82 -2.83
N ARG A 107 7.23 -20.39 -1.62
CA ARG A 107 7.09 -19.68 -0.35
C ARG A 107 8.01 -18.46 -0.26
N MET A 108 9.26 -18.57 -0.71
CA MET A 108 10.19 -17.43 -0.73
C MET A 108 9.65 -16.27 -1.58
N PHE A 109 9.10 -16.56 -2.76
CA PHE A 109 8.59 -15.52 -3.67
C PHE A 109 7.23 -14.93 -3.23
N GLU A 110 6.42 -15.69 -2.50
CA GLU A 110 5.16 -15.18 -1.92
C GLU A 110 5.41 -14.17 -0.79
N TYR A 111 6.36 -14.45 0.11
CA TYR A 111 6.60 -13.62 1.28
C TYR A 111 7.65 -12.53 1.06
N HIS A 112 8.54 -12.69 0.08
CA HIS A 112 9.58 -11.70 -0.20
C HIS A 112 9.43 -11.11 -1.59
N HIS A 113 9.05 -9.83 -1.62
CA HIS A 113 9.07 -9.05 -2.85
C HIS A 113 10.50 -8.77 -3.30
N TYR A 114 10.97 -9.53 -4.29
CA TYR A 114 12.17 -9.18 -5.04
C TYR A 114 11.85 -8.07 -6.03
N GLY A 115 11.92 -6.81 -5.58
CA GLY A 115 11.77 -5.62 -6.42
C GLY A 115 12.80 -5.48 -7.56
N VAL A 116 13.65 -6.50 -7.76
CA VAL A 116 14.73 -6.57 -8.73
C VAL A 116 14.32 -7.39 -9.97
N LEU A 117 13.03 -7.66 -10.19
CA LEU A 117 12.52 -8.41 -11.36
C LEU A 117 11.76 -7.55 -12.37
N ASP A 118 11.82 -6.24 -12.22
CA ASP A 118 11.20 -5.20 -13.08
C ASP A 118 11.78 -5.07 -14.49
N LYS A 119 12.88 -5.75 -14.79
CA LYS A 119 13.65 -5.65 -16.04
C LYS A 119 13.90 -7.05 -16.58
N GLU A 120 14.29 -7.20 -17.84
CA GLU A 120 14.53 -8.51 -18.45
C GLU A 120 15.55 -9.38 -17.68
N LEU A 121 15.22 -10.67 -17.52
CA LEU A 121 16.08 -11.67 -16.87
C LEU A 121 17.11 -12.25 -17.87
N THR A 122 18.09 -11.43 -18.23
CA THR A 122 19.20 -11.86 -19.09
C THR A 122 20.15 -12.83 -18.37
N GLY A 123 20.91 -13.63 -19.13
CA GLY A 123 21.89 -14.57 -18.55
C GLY A 123 22.96 -13.91 -17.68
N ALA A 124 23.40 -12.70 -18.02
CA ALA A 124 24.34 -11.93 -17.22
C ALA A 124 23.71 -11.48 -15.89
N ARG A 125 22.44 -11.04 -15.92
CA ARG A 125 21.73 -10.64 -14.71
C ARG A 125 21.44 -11.82 -13.81
N TRP A 126 21.03 -12.95 -14.39
CA TRP A 126 20.87 -14.22 -13.68
C TRP A 126 22.12 -14.57 -12.88
N LYS A 127 23.30 -14.57 -13.52
CA LYS A 127 24.59 -14.86 -12.85
C LYS A 127 24.89 -13.91 -11.68
N ARG A 128 24.42 -12.65 -11.74
CA ARG A 128 24.60 -11.68 -10.64
C ARG A 128 23.59 -11.87 -9.51
N LEU A 129 22.37 -12.29 -9.82
CA LEU A 129 21.28 -12.43 -8.85
C LEU A 129 21.33 -13.77 -8.12
N ILE A 130 21.71 -14.85 -8.82
CA ILE A 130 21.63 -16.21 -8.29
C ILE A 130 22.31 -16.39 -6.92
N PRO A 131 23.54 -15.89 -6.67
CA PRO A 131 24.18 -16.13 -5.38
C PRO A 131 23.51 -15.38 -4.22
N LYS A 132 22.81 -14.27 -4.52
CA LYS A 132 22.06 -13.50 -3.51
C LYS A 132 20.75 -14.22 -3.16
N VAL A 133 20.08 -14.75 -4.18
CA VAL A 133 18.82 -15.47 -4.00
C VAL A 133 19.06 -16.79 -3.28
N GLU A 134 20.07 -17.57 -3.66
CA GLU A 134 20.40 -18.83 -2.97
C GLU A 134 20.80 -18.62 -1.51
N ARG A 135 21.57 -17.56 -1.21
CA ARG A 135 21.87 -17.19 0.17
C ARG A 135 20.60 -16.89 0.96
N LYS A 136 19.69 -16.12 0.36
CA LYS A 136 18.45 -15.75 1.04
C LYS A 136 17.52 -16.96 1.22
N LEU A 137 17.46 -17.84 0.23
CA LEU A 137 16.72 -19.09 0.32
C LEU A 137 17.25 -19.96 1.46
N ALA A 138 18.57 -20.10 1.61
CA ALA A 138 19.18 -20.86 2.70
C ALA A 138 18.87 -20.25 4.09
N GLU A 139 18.92 -18.91 4.22
CA GLU A 139 18.50 -18.23 5.45
C GLU A 139 17.04 -18.55 5.81
N LEU A 140 16.15 -18.47 4.82
CA LEU A 140 14.72 -18.72 5.03
C LEU A 140 14.41 -20.18 5.34
N GLN A 141 15.09 -21.11 4.69
CA GLN A 141 14.97 -22.54 4.98
C GLN A 141 15.34 -22.83 6.44
N GLU A 142 16.40 -22.21 6.95
CA GLU A 142 16.80 -22.35 8.35
C GLU A 142 15.76 -21.73 9.30
N GLU A 143 15.25 -20.55 8.98
CA GLU A 143 14.15 -19.92 9.74
C GLU A 143 12.91 -20.81 9.79
N TRP A 144 12.49 -21.38 8.66
CA TRP A 144 11.33 -22.28 8.60
C TRP A 144 11.57 -23.59 9.34
N ARG A 145 12.79 -24.13 9.29
CA ARG A 145 13.19 -25.31 10.06
C ARG A 145 13.04 -25.05 11.55
N LEU A 146 13.53 -23.90 12.04
CA LEU A 146 13.40 -23.49 13.45
C LEU A 146 11.95 -23.21 13.83
N GLU A 147 11.16 -22.59 12.95
CA GLU A 147 9.72 -22.37 13.16
C GLU A 147 8.97 -23.68 13.36
N ASN A 148 9.25 -24.69 12.52
CA ASN A 148 8.65 -26.01 12.63
C ASN A 148 9.03 -26.72 13.93
N GLN A 149 10.29 -26.59 14.37
CA GLN A 149 10.73 -27.12 15.67
C GLN A 149 10.00 -26.45 16.84
N ARG A 150 9.83 -25.12 16.81
CA ARG A 150 9.08 -24.39 17.85
C ARG A 150 7.61 -24.83 17.90
N LYS A 151 6.96 -24.98 16.75
CA LYS A 151 5.58 -25.46 16.65
C LYS A 151 5.41 -26.89 17.16
N ALA A 152 6.43 -27.75 17.01
CA ALA A 152 6.40 -29.11 17.53
C ALA A 152 6.59 -29.19 19.06
N ILE A 153 7.30 -28.23 19.65
CA ILE A 153 7.59 -28.19 21.10
C ILE A 153 6.44 -27.60 21.91
N ILE A 154 5.68 -26.66 21.34
CA ILE A 154 4.50 -26.08 22.00
C ILE A 154 3.33 -27.06 21.79
N PRO A 155 2.90 -27.83 22.80
CA PRO A 155 1.72 -28.66 22.65
C PRO A 155 0.54 -27.76 22.30
N PRO A 156 -0.38 -28.20 21.43
CA PRO A 156 -1.57 -27.42 21.11
C PRO A 156 -2.22 -27.00 22.42
N GLN A 157 -2.54 -25.71 22.60
CA GLN A 157 -3.11 -25.13 23.83
C GLN A 157 -4.36 -25.87 24.35
N ASN A 158 -4.93 -26.77 23.55
CA ASN A 158 -6.01 -27.68 23.91
C ASN A 158 -5.59 -28.86 24.81
N PHE A 159 -4.29 -29.18 24.93
CA PHE A 159 -3.83 -30.29 25.78
C PHE A 159 -3.83 -29.93 27.28
N LEU A 160 -3.58 -28.67 27.62
CA LEU A 160 -3.66 -28.19 29.01
C LEU A 160 -5.10 -28.20 29.53
N LYS A 161 -6.10 -27.94 28.67
CA LYS A 161 -7.52 -28.03 29.04
C LYS A 161 -7.99 -29.44 29.37
N LEU A 162 -7.34 -30.49 28.86
CA LEU A 162 -7.74 -31.88 29.12
C LEU A 162 -7.23 -32.40 30.46
N CYS A 163 -6.05 -31.95 30.91
CA CYS A 163 -5.51 -32.31 32.22
C CYS A 163 -6.38 -31.74 33.35
N ASP A 164 -6.83 -30.49 33.22
CA ASP A 164 -7.70 -29.85 34.22
C ASP A 164 -9.06 -30.56 34.34
N VAL A 165 -9.63 -31.01 33.22
CA VAL A 165 -10.90 -31.77 33.22
C VAL A 165 -10.71 -33.17 33.84
N ALA A 166 -9.59 -33.84 33.58
CA ALA A 166 -9.32 -35.15 34.14
C ALA A 166 -9.05 -35.11 35.65
N GLU A 167 -8.45 -34.02 36.16
CA GLU A 167 -8.31 -33.79 37.62
C GLU A 167 -9.65 -33.45 38.27
N PHE A 168 -10.50 -32.64 37.61
CA PHE A 168 -11.85 -32.33 38.08
C PHE A 168 -12.72 -33.59 38.22
N ILE A 169 -12.63 -34.54 37.28
CA ILE A 169 -13.39 -35.81 37.35
C ILE A 169 -12.88 -36.71 38.49
N LYS A 170 -11.59 -36.67 38.82
CA LYS A 170 -11.01 -37.51 39.88
C LYS A 170 -11.26 -36.98 41.29
N SER A 171 -11.47 -35.67 41.42
CA SER A 171 -11.79 -35.02 42.68
C SER A 171 -13.02 -34.12 42.50
N PRO A 172 -14.23 -34.70 42.35
CA PRO A 172 -15.44 -33.90 42.27
C PRO A 172 -15.58 -33.10 43.57
N PRO A 173 -15.88 -31.79 43.50
CA PRO A 173 -16.04 -30.97 44.69
C PRO A 173 -17.16 -31.56 45.55
N THR A 174 -16.81 -31.93 46.79
CA THR A 174 -17.76 -32.40 47.79
C THR A 174 -18.69 -31.26 48.19
N GLU A 175 -19.99 -31.50 48.01
CA GLU A 175 -21.24 -30.73 48.18
C GLU A 175 -21.34 -29.48 49.07
N ASP A 176 -20.34 -29.03 49.82
CA ASP A 176 -20.52 -27.97 50.82
C ASP A 176 -20.06 -26.57 50.40
N LYS A 177 -19.72 -26.33 49.12
CA LYS A 177 -19.31 -24.99 48.64
C LYS A 177 -19.80 -24.67 47.23
N GLU A 178 -21.03 -24.18 47.12
CA GLU A 178 -21.62 -23.60 45.90
C GLU A 178 -20.90 -22.33 45.39
N SER A 179 -19.88 -21.82 46.09
CA SER A 179 -19.16 -20.59 45.72
C SER A 179 -18.06 -20.77 44.66
N ASP A 180 -17.55 -21.98 44.45
CA ASP A 180 -16.31 -22.17 43.67
C ASP A 180 -16.56 -22.48 42.18
N ILE A 181 -17.83 -22.68 41.79
CA ILE A 181 -18.22 -22.96 40.38
C ILE A 181 -18.15 -21.69 39.51
N TYR A 182 -18.21 -20.49 40.10
CA TYR A 182 -18.17 -19.24 39.34
C TYR A 182 -16.78 -18.86 38.80
N VAL A 183 -15.69 -19.40 39.35
CA VAL A 183 -14.33 -19.05 38.91
C VAL A 183 -13.95 -19.77 37.60
N PHE A 184 -14.59 -20.89 37.27
CA PHE A 184 -14.26 -21.65 36.07
C PHE A 184 -14.94 -21.13 34.79
N ALA A 185 -16.01 -20.34 34.91
CA ALA A 185 -16.76 -19.80 33.77
C ALA A 185 -16.18 -18.47 33.22
N GLU A 186 -15.48 -17.67 34.04
CA GLU A 186 -14.96 -16.36 33.63
C GLU A 186 -13.62 -16.41 32.87
N GLY A 187 -12.96 -17.57 32.81
CA GLY A 187 -11.66 -17.75 32.14
C GLY A 187 -11.75 -18.08 30.64
N PHE A 188 -12.95 -18.19 30.07
CA PHE A 188 -13.11 -18.41 28.63
C PHE A 188 -13.09 -17.05 27.90
N PRO A 189 -12.06 -16.72 27.10
CA PRO A 189 -12.14 -15.57 26.23
C PRO A 189 -13.31 -15.78 25.27
N ASP A 190 -14.28 -14.87 25.37
CA ASP A 190 -15.44 -14.70 24.52
C ASP A 190 -15.10 -15.04 23.07
N ALA A 191 -15.55 -16.22 22.63
CA ALA A 191 -15.44 -16.68 21.25
C ALA A 191 -16.39 -15.83 20.41
N ARG A 192 -15.97 -14.59 20.14
CA ARG A 192 -16.61 -13.71 19.16
C ARG A 192 -16.56 -14.42 17.81
N TYR A 193 -17.68 -15.05 17.49
CA TYR A 193 -18.07 -15.44 16.14
C TYR A 193 -17.85 -14.24 15.22
N HIS A 194 -16.79 -14.26 14.43
CA HIS A 194 -16.67 -13.40 13.27
C HIS A 194 -17.63 -13.92 12.21
N ASP A 195 -18.86 -13.39 12.22
CA ASP A 195 -19.78 -13.50 11.11
C ASP A 195 -19.20 -12.74 9.90
N THR A 196 -18.56 -13.47 8.99
CA THR A 196 -18.07 -12.96 7.72
C THR A 196 -19.21 -12.94 6.70
N THR A 197 -20.25 -12.14 6.93
CA THR A 197 -21.21 -11.79 5.89
C THR A 197 -21.54 -10.30 5.90
N LYS A 198 -20.69 -9.48 5.27
CA LYS A 198 -21.14 -8.20 4.71
C LYS A 198 -20.53 -7.91 3.33
N PRO A 199 -21.34 -7.46 2.36
CA PRO A 199 -20.94 -7.34 0.96
C PRO A 199 -20.16 -6.03 0.69
N ARG A 200 -19.26 -6.12 -0.29
CA ARG A 200 -18.52 -5.01 -0.90
C ARG A 200 -19.48 -3.95 -1.45
N ASN A 201 -19.52 -2.79 -0.81
CA ASN A 201 -20.04 -1.57 -1.42
C ASN A 201 -19.08 -1.13 -2.53
N ARG A 202 -19.54 -1.23 -3.78
CA ARG A 202 -19.06 -0.41 -4.88
C ARG A 202 -19.57 1.01 -4.66
N ARG A 203 -18.71 2.00 -4.87
CA ARG A 203 -19.09 3.40 -5.04
C ARG A 203 -18.29 4.02 -6.19
N PRO A 204 -18.84 5.10 -6.76
CA PRO A 204 -18.97 5.32 -8.20
C PRO A 204 -17.73 5.93 -8.86
#